data_AF-A0A7C7S619-F1
#
_entry.id   AF-A0A7C7S619-F1
#
_cell.length_a   1.000
_cell.length_b   1.000
_cell.length_c   1.000
_cell.angle_alpha   90.00
_cell.angle_beta   90.00
_cell.angle_gamma   90.00
#
_symmetry.space_group_name_H-M   'P 1'
#
loop_
_entity.id
_entity.type
_entity.pdbx_description
1 polymer ?
#
loop_
_entity_poly.entity_id
_entity_poly.type
_entity_poly.pdbx_seq_one_letter_code
_entity_poly.pdbx_strand_id
1 'polypeptide(L)'
;MTGRRILLAVLVMALPALGCAGDRPVEPPASVAEEPTTTTLGPESDVVTNGWVQVGDRTFDLAFTCYAPGPGDVVAIGVGGHPDNGQPVEALIQGFLGQPYVGVTVGGSVLYEATLDGPLEVFVHDGTISAGAIEWTRGLDLGSGLGERVGYGAVFVSCAEYEHDLPEGY
;
A
#
# COMPACT_ATOMS: atom_id res chain seq x y z
N MET A 1 -3.99 16.64 41.74
CA MET A 1 -4.44 15.65 42.73
C MET A 1 -5.83 15.24 42.30
N THR A 2 -6.06 14.08 41.71
CA THR A 2 -6.23 12.74 42.30
C THR A 2 -6.06 11.75 41.12
N GLY A 3 -5.23 10.72 41.11
CA GLY A 3 -4.95 9.77 42.18
C GLY A 3 -5.85 8.53 42.05
N ARG A 4 -5.70 7.72 40.98
CA ARG A 4 -6.30 6.38 40.92
C ARG A 4 -5.25 5.36 40.45
N ARG A 5 -4.64 4.72 41.44
CA ARG A 5 -3.91 3.45 41.35
C ARG A 5 -4.92 2.31 41.19
N ILE A 6 -4.50 1.16 40.65
CA ILE A 6 -5.03 -0.23 40.73
C ILE A 6 -4.70 -0.89 39.36
N LEU A 7 -4.07 -2.05 39.20
CA LEU A 7 -3.26 -2.96 40.00
C LEU A 7 -2.65 -3.95 38.98
N LEU A 8 -1.38 -4.29 39.11
CA LEU A 8 -0.77 -5.42 38.40
C LEU A 8 -1.47 -6.73 38.79
N ALA A 9 -1.69 -7.62 37.82
CA ALA A 9 -1.91 -9.04 38.08
C ALA A 9 -1.15 -9.86 37.03
N VAL A 10 0.09 -10.21 37.38
CA VAL A 10 0.89 -11.24 36.71
C VAL A 10 0.38 -12.59 37.22
N LEU A 11 -0.15 -13.42 36.32
CA LEU A 11 -0.54 -14.80 36.64
C LEU A 11 0.58 -15.75 36.17
N VAL A 12 1.48 -16.08 37.09
CA VAL A 12 2.42 -17.20 36.96
C VAL A 12 1.68 -18.45 37.39
N MET A 13 1.50 -19.41 36.49
CA MET A 13 1.17 -20.79 36.86
C MET A 13 2.38 -21.69 36.63
N ALA A 14 2.86 -22.26 37.72
CA ALA A 14 3.86 -23.31 37.77
C ALA A 14 3.27 -24.52 38.51
N LEU A 15 3.88 -25.69 38.27
CA LEU A 15 3.90 -26.95 39.06
C LEU A 15 3.00 -28.12 38.55
N PRO A 16 3.28 -29.40 38.90
CA PRO A 16 4.45 -30.20 38.46
C PRO A 16 4.16 -31.72 38.24
N ALA A 17 5.22 -32.44 37.81
CA ALA A 17 5.67 -33.77 38.26
C ALA A 17 5.15 -35.11 37.66
N LEU A 18 6.14 -36.02 37.60
CA LEU A 18 6.13 -37.49 37.49
C LEU A 18 5.89 -38.05 36.08
N GLY A 19 6.80 -38.75 35.42
CA GLY A 19 7.89 -39.62 35.90
C GLY A 19 7.66 -41.01 35.28
N CYS A 20 8.62 -41.52 34.51
CA CYS A 20 8.82 -42.95 34.27
C CYS A 20 10.18 -43.15 33.60
N ALA A 21 11.12 -43.70 34.38
CA ALA A 21 12.35 -44.28 33.89
C ALA A 21 12.02 -45.52 33.03
N GLY A 22 12.60 -45.59 31.84
CA GLY A 22 12.49 -46.71 30.94
C GLY A 22 13.80 -46.85 30.18
N ASP A 23 14.68 -47.67 30.75
CA ASP A 23 15.98 -48.04 30.21
C ASP A 23 15.77 -48.94 28.97
N ARG A 24 16.06 -48.44 27.76
CA ARG A 24 16.07 -49.25 26.53
C ARG A 24 17.12 -48.74 25.51
N PRO A 25 17.67 -49.67 24.70
CA PRO A 25 19.05 -49.62 24.24
C PRO A 25 19.32 -48.55 23.19
N VAL A 26 20.54 -47.99 23.23
CA VAL A 26 21.10 -47.13 22.20
C VAL A 26 21.24 -47.92 20.90
N GLU A 27 20.37 -47.63 19.94
CA GLU A 27 20.52 -48.04 18.55
C GLU A 27 21.30 -46.93 17.80
N PRO A 28 22.34 -47.26 17.02
CA PRO A 28 23.11 -46.27 16.27
C PRO A 28 22.22 -45.51 15.29
N PRO A 29 22.49 -44.23 15.01
CA PRO A 29 21.57 -43.39 14.25
C PRO A 29 21.43 -43.94 12.82
N ALA A 30 20.19 -44.27 12.45
CA ALA A 30 19.83 -44.37 11.05
C ALA A 30 20.04 -42.99 10.42
N SER A 31 20.96 -42.94 9.46
CA SER A 31 21.17 -41.82 8.55
C SER A 31 19.85 -41.46 7.89
N VAL A 32 19.19 -40.42 8.40
CA VAL A 32 18.17 -39.69 7.65
C VAL A 32 18.95 -38.65 6.87
N ALA A 33 19.07 -38.88 5.56
CA ALA A 33 19.50 -37.87 4.63
C ALA A 33 18.58 -36.65 4.82
N GLU A 34 19.17 -35.49 5.13
CA GLU A 34 18.44 -34.23 5.06
C GLU A 34 17.98 -34.06 3.61
N GLU A 35 16.68 -34.21 3.37
CA GLU A 35 16.09 -33.72 2.13
C GLU A 35 16.32 -32.21 2.10
N PRO A 36 16.81 -31.65 0.99
CA PRO A 36 16.95 -30.21 0.88
C PRO A 36 15.57 -29.60 1.07
N THR A 37 15.42 -28.81 2.13
CA THR A 37 14.24 -27.96 2.30
C THR A 37 14.32 -26.91 1.20
N THR A 38 13.70 -27.21 0.06
CA THR A 38 13.44 -26.23 -0.98
C THR A 38 12.45 -25.24 -0.39
N THR A 39 12.95 -24.10 0.09
CA THR A 39 12.13 -22.92 0.32
C THR A 39 11.61 -22.48 -1.03
N THR A 40 10.40 -22.91 -1.38
CA THR A 40 9.63 -22.31 -2.46
C THR A 40 9.36 -20.86 -2.06
N LEU A 41 10.18 -19.94 -2.56
CA LEU A 41 9.82 -18.53 -2.62
C LEU A 41 8.52 -18.47 -3.42
N GLY A 42 7.47 -17.90 -2.82
CA GLY A 42 6.20 -17.68 -3.52
C GLY A 42 6.45 -16.86 -4.79
N PRO A 43 5.60 -16.99 -5.82
CA PRO A 43 5.79 -16.28 -7.08
C PRO A 43 5.92 -14.79 -6.81
N GLU A 44 7.08 -14.23 -7.17
CA GLU A 44 7.26 -12.80 -7.29
C GLU A 44 6.17 -12.34 -8.27
N SER A 45 5.31 -11.42 -7.83
CA SER A 45 4.18 -10.98 -8.64
C SER A 45 4.74 -10.21 -9.83
N ASP A 46 4.73 -10.81 -11.02
CA ASP A 46 5.11 -10.19 -12.31
C ASP A 46 4.09 -9.13 -12.74
N VAL A 47 3.65 -8.27 -11.82
CA VAL A 47 2.78 -7.14 -12.11
C VAL A 47 3.63 -6.11 -12.83
N VAL A 48 3.44 -6.05 -14.15
CA VAL A 48 4.12 -5.07 -14.99
C VAL A 48 3.63 -3.68 -14.60
N THR A 49 4.49 -2.90 -13.94
CA THR A 49 4.22 -1.51 -13.59
C THR A 49 4.28 -0.64 -14.83
N ASN A 50 3.27 0.17 -15.06
CA ASN A 50 3.17 1.14 -16.17
C ASN A 50 3.09 2.59 -15.67
N GLY A 51 3.31 2.83 -14.37
CA GLY A 51 3.34 4.16 -13.81
C GLY A 51 3.94 4.19 -12.42
N TRP A 52 4.10 5.40 -11.89
CA TRP A 52 4.60 5.62 -10.55
C TRP A 52 3.95 6.85 -9.92
N VAL A 53 3.86 6.82 -8.58
CA VAL A 53 3.45 7.96 -7.76
C VAL A 53 4.56 8.28 -6.77
N GLN A 54 5.03 9.52 -6.78
CA GLN A 54 5.98 10.03 -5.80
C GLN A 54 5.25 10.87 -4.75
N VAL A 55 5.40 10.50 -3.48
CA VAL A 55 4.88 11.20 -2.29
C VAL A 55 6.07 11.60 -1.42
N GLY A 56 6.48 12.86 -1.48
CA GLY A 56 7.67 13.32 -0.78
C GLY A 56 8.93 12.63 -1.30
N ASP A 57 9.61 11.90 -0.43
CA ASP A 57 10.83 11.14 -0.72
C ASP A 57 10.58 9.69 -1.17
N ARG A 58 9.30 9.27 -1.21
CA ARG A 58 8.93 7.89 -1.55
C ARG A 58 8.31 7.82 -2.94
N THR A 59 8.65 6.77 -3.66
CA THR A 59 8.06 6.44 -4.96
C THR A 59 7.41 5.07 -4.87
N PHE A 60 6.19 4.97 -5.41
CA PHE A 60 5.43 3.74 -5.55
C PHE A 60 5.32 3.42 -7.03
N ASP A 61 5.95 2.33 -7.48
CA ASP A 61 5.73 1.78 -8.81
C ASP A 61 4.46 0.94 -8.78
N LEU A 62 3.50 1.26 -9.65
CA LEU A 62 2.16 0.68 -9.63
C LEU A 62 1.75 0.20 -11.03
N ALA A 63 0.88 -0.80 -11.08
CA ALA A 63 0.14 -1.15 -12.28
C ALA A 63 -1.19 -0.39 -12.30
N PHE A 64 -1.35 0.45 -13.30
CA PHE A 64 -2.51 1.28 -13.54
C PHE A 64 -3.40 0.72 -14.63
N THR A 65 -4.69 0.66 -14.32
CA THR A 65 -5.76 0.58 -15.33
C THR A 65 -6.25 1.99 -15.61
N CYS A 66 -6.30 2.38 -16.89
CA CYS A 66 -6.77 3.68 -17.32
C CYS A 66 -8.18 3.58 -17.91
N TYR A 67 -9.04 4.54 -17.56
CA TYR A 67 -10.44 4.62 -17.93
C TYR A 67 -10.71 5.96 -18.61
N ALA A 68 -11.53 5.93 -19.66
CA ALA A 68 -12.06 7.10 -20.35
C ALA A 68 -13.59 7.00 -20.46
N PRO A 69 -14.33 7.17 -19.34
CA PRO A 69 -15.77 6.93 -19.28
C PRO A 69 -16.60 8.01 -19.99
N GLY A 70 -16.01 9.18 -20.28
CA GLY A 70 -16.71 10.30 -20.89
C GLY A 70 -15.78 11.30 -21.57
N PRO A 71 -16.32 12.26 -22.35
CA PRO A 71 -15.51 13.24 -23.07
C PRO A 71 -14.70 14.14 -22.14
N GLY A 72 -13.38 13.97 -22.15
CA GLY A 72 -12.46 14.78 -21.34
C GLY A 72 -12.24 14.27 -19.92
N ASP A 73 -12.91 13.18 -19.53
CA ASP A 73 -12.77 12.56 -18.22
C ASP A 73 -11.81 11.38 -18.34
N VAL A 74 -10.75 11.38 -17.53
CA VAL A 74 -9.88 10.22 -17.38
C VAL A 74 -9.74 9.83 -15.92
N VAL A 75 -9.71 8.53 -15.67
CA VAL A 75 -9.42 7.97 -14.36
C VAL A 75 -8.31 6.94 -14.51
N ALA A 76 -7.32 6.93 -13.63
CA ALA A 76 -6.35 5.85 -13.54
C ALA A 76 -6.33 5.30 -12.12
N ILE A 77 -6.46 3.98 -12.01
CA ILE A 77 -6.43 3.25 -10.73
C ILE A 77 -5.18 2.40 -10.72
N GLY A 78 -4.27 2.72 -9.81
CA GLY A 78 -3.00 2.02 -9.63
C GLY A 78 -3.07 1.05 -8.46
N VAL A 79 -2.53 -0.15 -8.65
CA VAL A 79 -2.34 -1.14 -7.58
C VAL A 79 -0.89 -1.60 -7.53
N GLY A 80 -0.39 -1.84 -6.33
CA GLY A 80 0.98 -2.33 -6.12
C GLY A 80 1.30 -2.56 -4.65
N GLY A 81 2.59 -2.62 -4.33
CA GLY A 81 3.10 -2.86 -2.98
C GLY A 81 4.03 -1.76 -2.51
N HIS A 82 3.97 -1.44 -1.22
CA HIS A 82 4.90 -0.50 -0.61
C HIS A 82 6.32 -1.10 -0.63
N PRO A 83 7.34 -0.37 -1.11
CA PRO A 83 8.66 -0.94 -1.40
C PRO A 83 9.34 -1.54 -0.16
N ASP A 84 9.16 -0.93 1.01
CA ASP A 84 9.85 -1.38 2.23
C ASP A 84 9.17 -2.53 2.99
N ASN A 85 7.85 -2.68 2.87
CA ASN A 85 7.10 -3.54 3.78
C ASN A 85 5.99 -4.37 3.09
N GLY A 86 5.83 -4.25 1.78
CA GLY A 86 4.89 -5.01 0.98
C GLY A 86 3.41 -4.72 1.27
N GLN A 87 3.08 -3.67 2.04
CA GLN A 87 1.69 -3.30 2.27
C GLN A 87 1.02 -2.94 0.94
N PRO A 88 -0.27 -3.28 0.73
CA PRO A 88 -0.97 -2.93 -0.49
C PRO A 88 -1.00 -1.41 -0.65
N VAL A 89 -0.76 -0.96 -1.87
CA VAL A 89 -0.83 0.45 -2.26
C VAL A 89 -1.85 0.57 -3.37
N GLU A 90 -2.79 1.50 -3.20
CA GLU A 90 -3.79 1.86 -4.20
C GLU A 90 -3.64 3.34 -4.52
N ALA A 91 -3.70 3.72 -5.78
CA ALA A 91 -3.69 5.11 -6.22
C ALA A 91 -4.90 5.41 -7.08
N LEU A 92 -5.50 6.58 -6.88
CA LEU A 92 -6.59 7.09 -7.70
C LEU A 92 -6.16 8.44 -8.29
N ILE A 93 -6.15 8.52 -9.62
CA ILE A 93 -5.84 9.74 -10.37
C ILE A 93 -7.04 10.06 -11.22
N GLN A 94 -7.54 11.29 -11.12
CA GLN A 94 -8.69 11.76 -11.86
C GLN A 94 -8.33 13.05 -12.57
N GLY A 95 -8.34 13.01 -13.89
CA GLY A 95 -8.29 14.19 -14.74
C GLY A 95 -9.71 14.57 -15.14
N PHE A 96 -10.33 15.48 -14.38
CA PHE A 96 -11.62 16.08 -14.71
C PHE A 96 -11.43 17.59 -14.95
N LEU A 97 -12.17 18.16 -15.91
CA LEU A 97 -12.12 19.59 -16.17
C LEU A 97 -12.65 20.39 -14.97
N GLY A 98 -11.73 20.98 -14.21
CA GLY A 98 -12.01 21.95 -13.15
C GLY A 98 -11.78 21.44 -11.72
N GLN A 99 -11.75 20.13 -11.50
CA GLN A 99 -11.51 19.53 -10.17
C GLN A 99 -10.79 18.18 -10.31
N PRO A 100 -9.50 18.17 -10.70
CA PRO A 100 -8.72 16.94 -10.68
C PRO A 100 -8.50 16.46 -9.24
N TYR A 101 -8.25 15.16 -9.10
CA TYR A 101 -7.97 14.51 -7.82
C TYR A 101 -6.80 13.55 -7.96
N VAL A 102 -5.93 13.51 -6.97
CA VAL A 102 -4.87 12.50 -6.85
C VAL A 102 -4.78 12.05 -5.40
N GLY A 103 -4.92 10.75 -5.17
CA GLY A 103 -4.83 10.12 -3.85
C GLY A 103 -4.05 8.80 -3.89
N VAL A 104 -3.39 8.47 -2.78
CA VAL A 104 -2.68 7.20 -2.55
C VAL A 104 -3.06 6.66 -1.18
N THR A 105 -3.53 5.41 -1.14
CA THR A 105 -3.82 4.66 0.07
C THR A 105 -2.78 3.57 0.29
N VAL A 106 -2.16 3.53 1.47
CA VAL A 106 -1.23 2.46 1.88
C VAL A 106 -1.86 1.65 3.02
N GLY A 107 -1.89 0.33 2.86
CA GLY A 107 -2.40 -0.60 3.86
C GLY A 107 -3.87 -0.36 4.23
N GLY A 108 -4.67 0.18 3.30
CA GLY A 108 -6.09 0.46 3.48
C GLY A 108 -6.44 1.53 4.54
N SER A 109 -5.46 2.29 5.03
CA SER A 109 -5.67 3.18 6.18
C SER A 109 -4.87 4.48 6.12
N VAL A 110 -3.69 4.48 5.51
CA VAL A 110 -2.89 5.68 5.37
C VAL A 110 -3.22 6.33 4.03
N LEU A 111 -3.91 7.46 4.07
CA LEU A 111 -4.30 8.23 2.89
C LEU A 111 -3.41 9.46 2.71
N TYR A 112 -2.81 9.58 1.54
CA TYR A 112 -2.10 10.76 1.04
C TYR A 112 -2.88 11.35 -0.12
N GLU A 113 -3.16 12.65 -0.08
CA GLU A 113 -3.97 13.34 -1.08
C GLU A 113 -3.30 14.64 -1.48
N ALA A 114 -3.55 15.10 -2.71
CA ALA A 114 -3.20 16.46 -3.10
C ALA A 114 -3.91 17.46 -2.18
N THR A 115 -3.20 18.51 -1.75
CA THR A 115 -3.77 19.57 -0.93
C THR A 115 -4.92 20.29 -1.63
N LEU A 116 -5.89 20.80 -0.84
CA LEU A 116 -6.98 21.64 -1.34
C LEU A 116 -6.59 23.12 -1.48
N ASP A 117 -5.48 23.52 -0.85
CA ASP A 117 -5.04 24.93 -0.78
C ASP A 117 -4.21 25.38 -1.99
N GLY A 118 -3.99 24.49 -2.97
CA GLY A 118 -3.16 24.76 -4.14
C GLY A 118 -3.78 24.22 -5.43
N PRO A 119 -3.36 24.73 -6.59
CA PRO A 119 -3.79 24.17 -7.87
C PRO A 119 -3.21 22.77 -8.04
N LEU A 120 -4.08 21.83 -8.41
CA LEU A 120 -3.67 20.54 -8.95
C LEU A 120 -3.95 20.56 -10.44
N GLU A 121 -2.94 20.24 -11.24
CA GLU A 121 -3.07 20.14 -12.70
C GLU A 121 -2.70 18.72 -13.12
N VAL A 122 -3.68 18.01 -13.68
CA VAL A 122 -3.49 16.69 -14.28
C VAL A 122 -3.50 16.85 -15.79
N PHE A 123 -2.39 16.48 -16.42
CA PHE A 123 -2.17 16.55 -17.85
C PHE A 123 -2.41 15.20 -18.48
N VAL A 124 -3.20 15.19 -19.56
CA VAL A 124 -3.43 14.01 -20.39
C VAL A 124 -2.91 14.31 -21.78
N HIS A 125 -1.89 13.57 -22.21
CA HIS A 125 -1.27 13.77 -23.51
C HIS A 125 -0.61 12.50 -24.02
N ASP A 126 -0.80 12.16 -25.29
CA ASP A 126 -0.13 11.06 -25.99
C ASP A 126 -0.13 9.72 -25.21
N GLY A 127 -1.30 9.35 -24.69
CA GLY A 127 -1.45 8.10 -23.92
C GLY A 127 -0.82 8.14 -22.52
N THR A 128 -0.47 9.32 -22.02
CA THR A 128 0.06 9.50 -20.67
C THR A 128 -0.84 10.37 -19.82
N ILE A 129 -0.88 10.06 -18.52
CA ILE A 129 -1.48 10.90 -17.48
C ILE A 129 -0.35 11.31 -16.55
N SER A 130 -0.20 12.60 -16.28
CA SER A 130 0.86 13.10 -15.40
C SER A 130 0.41 14.32 -14.60
N ALA A 131 0.98 14.47 -13.41
CA ALA A 131 0.87 15.69 -12.62
C ALA A 131 2.18 15.88 -11.85
N GLY A 132 2.67 17.10 -11.78
CA GLY A 132 3.92 17.45 -11.11
C GLY A 132 3.69 18.47 -10.00
N ALA A 133 4.71 18.66 -9.16
CA ALA A 133 4.67 19.62 -8.05
C ALA A 133 3.44 19.47 -7.13
N ILE A 134 2.94 18.24 -6.99
CA ILE A 134 1.79 17.91 -6.14
C ILE A 134 2.23 18.13 -4.69
N GLU A 135 1.57 19.04 -3.98
CA GLU A 135 1.75 19.15 -2.53
C GLU A 135 0.87 18.12 -1.83
N TRP A 136 1.51 17.15 -1.18
CA TRP A 136 0.84 16.02 -0.55
C TRP A 136 0.50 16.30 0.91
N THR A 137 -0.73 15.95 1.28
CA THR A 137 -1.27 16.01 2.62
C THR A 137 -1.66 14.60 3.08
N ARG A 138 -1.23 14.21 4.27
CA ARG A 138 -1.61 12.95 4.91
C ARG A 138 -2.82 13.17 5.82
N GLY A 139 -3.82 12.29 5.70
CA GLY A 139 -5.03 12.33 6.52
C GLY A 139 -5.81 13.64 6.36
N LEU A 140 -5.96 14.08 5.10
CA LEU A 140 -6.71 15.28 4.76
C LEU A 140 -8.19 15.09 5.11
N ASP A 141 -8.74 16.01 5.90
CA ASP A 141 -10.17 16.09 6.17
C ASP A 141 -10.83 17.00 5.13
N LEU A 142 -11.65 16.44 4.23
CA LEU A 142 -12.27 17.19 3.14
C LEU A 142 -13.26 18.27 3.61
N GLY A 143 -13.77 18.18 4.85
CA GLY A 143 -14.69 19.18 5.41
C GLY A 143 -13.98 20.45 5.88
N SER A 144 -12.80 20.29 6.48
CA SER A 144 -11.99 21.39 7.03
C SER A 144 -10.80 21.79 6.15
N GLY A 145 -10.39 20.94 5.21
CA GLY A 145 -9.19 21.09 4.39
C GLY A 145 -7.88 20.84 5.15
N LEU A 146 -7.93 20.37 6.40
CA LEU A 146 -6.76 20.21 7.24
C LEU A 146 -6.14 18.82 7.12
N GLY A 147 -4.82 18.75 7.18
CA GLY A 147 -4.05 17.51 7.30
C GLY A 147 -2.56 17.77 7.50
N GLU A 148 -1.75 16.72 7.56
CA GLU A 148 -0.30 16.84 7.74
C GLU A 148 0.40 16.98 6.39
N ARG A 149 1.08 18.10 6.15
CA ARG A 149 1.89 18.28 4.94
C ARG A 149 3.08 17.31 4.93
N VAL A 150 3.19 16.51 3.88
CA VAL A 150 4.24 15.50 3.69
C VAL A 150 5.39 16.00 2.82
N GLY A 151 5.08 16.82 1.81
CA GLY A 151 6.07 17.34 0.87
C GLY A 151 5.53 17.44 -0.54
N TYR A 152 6.43 17.67 -1.49
CA TYR A 152 6.09 17.67 -2.91
C TYR A 152 6.28 16.30 -3.55
N GLY A 153 5.59 16.05 -4.64
CA GLY A 153 5.79 14.88 -5.46
C GLY A 153 5.16 15.02 -6.84
N ALA A 154 4.96 13.89 -7.50
CA ALA A 154 4.50 13.83 -8.87
C ALA A 154 3.86 12.47 -9.17
N VAL A 155 3.18 12.38 -10.30
CA VAL A 155 2.63 11.14 -10.83
C VAL A 155 2.88 11.04 -12.32
N PHE A 156 3.09 9.82 -12.78
CA PHE A 156 3.17 9.49 -14.19
C PHE A 156 2.52 8.13 -14.42
N VAL A 157 1.69 8.05 -15.45
CA VAL A 157 1.03 6.82 -15.90
C VAL A 157 1.14 6.72 -17.41
N SER A 158 1.60 5.57 -17.89
CA SER A 158 1.57 5.19 -19.29
C SER A 158 0.34 4.33 -19.57
N CYS A 159 -0.67 4.93 -20.18
CA CYS A 159 -1.91 4.27 -20.59
C CYS A 159 -1.76 3.75 -22.03
N ALA A 160 -1.42 2.47 -22.18
CA ALA A 160 -1.39 1.83 -23.51
C ALA A 160 -2.81 1.76 -24.14
N GLU A 161 -3.81 1.52 -23.29
CA GLU A 161 -5.21 1.40 -23.67
C GLU A 161 -6.09 2.05 -22.59
N TYR A 162 -7.34 2.36 -22.95
CA TYR A 162 -8.33 2.90 -22.03
C TYR A 162 -9.58 2.03 -22.02
N GLU A 163 -10.05 1.69 -20.84
CA GLU A 163 -11.36 1.07 -20.64
C GLU A 163 -12.45 2.15 -20.78
N HIS A 164 -13.56 1.79 -21.42
CA HIS A 164 -14.69 2.71 -21.64
C HIS A 164 -15.79 2.57 -20.60
N ASP A 165 -15.78 1.49 -19.82
CA ASP A 165 -16.67 1.30 -18.68
C ASP A 165 -16.20 2.13 -17.48
N LEU A 166 -17.05 2.22 -16.45
CA LEU A 166 -16.62 2.80 -15.18
C LEU A 166 -15.75 1.81 -14.40
N PRO A 167 -14.81 2.29 -13.58
CA PRO A 167 -14.12 1.45 -12.63
C PRO A 167 -15.07 0.69 -11.71
N GLU A 168 -14.64 -0.46 -11.20
CA GLU A 168 -15.41 -1.16 -10.16
C GLU A 168 -15.56 -0.27 -8.91
N GLY A 169 -16.78 -0.17 -8.38
CA GLY A 169 -17.08 0.63 -7.18
C GLY A 169 -17.37 2.11 -7.43
N TYR A 170 -17.44 2.54 -8.69
CA TYR A 170 -17.86 3.88 -9.12
C TYR A 170 -19.38 4.04 -9.24
#